data_AF-A0A1F8SEC5-F1
#
_entry.id   AF-A0A1F8SEC5-F1
#
_cell.length_a   1.000
_cell.length_b   1.000
_cell.length_c   1.000
_cell.angle_alpha   90.00
_cell.angle_beta   90.00
_cell.angle_gamma   90.00
#
_symmetry.space_group_name_H-M   'P 1'
#
loop_
_entity.id
_entity.type
_entity.pdbx_description
1 polymer ?
#
loop_
_entity_poly.entity_id
_entity_poly.type
_entity_poly.pdbx_seq_one_letter_code
_entity_poly.pdbx_strand_id
1 'polypeptide(L)'
;MEPRSRGQALVELALVTPILLVLLLGAVDLGRLFYAQITVTNAAREGAMVAAITPGSFSAGAACDATSNAVTCAATREGQGGFVTVTAADVAMTCNPSCARTYGNTVTVTVTGHFQLLTPLMWIFTGGPNVTFDTAATADIIVTPAAAGVPPTPTPSPSPTPTPTPDPSASSSPSASPSASPTPTPSPTCSPPFVGFTVSVSGNSHRATFTSTSSPTTGGCQISYYRWDFGDGEIAAGNDVTSTVHRYANGGSYTVTLTVTTPGGTFSYVGTVNA
;
A
#
# COMPACT_ATOMS: atom_id res chain seq x y z
N MET A 1 -70.13 -8.84 13.95
CA MET A 1 -68.78 -8.78 13.33
C MET A 1 -68.31 -7.35 13.44
N GLU A 2 -67.51 -7.06 14.47
CA GLU A 2 -67.09 -5.69 14.80
C GLU A 2 -65.94 -5.28 13.86
N PRO A 3 -66.06 -4.19 13.08
CA PRO A 3 -65.01 -3.77 12.15
C PRO A 3 -63.95 -2.97 12.92
N ARG A 4 -63.02 -3.68 13.57
CA ARG A 4 -61.82 -3.08 14.17
C ARG A 4 -60.58 -3.63 13.48
N SER A 5 -59.84 -2.78 12.75
CA SER A 5 -58.37 -2.92 12.64
C SER A 5 -57.68 -1.90 11.75
N ARG A 6 -58.35 -1.20 10.82
CA ARG A 6 -57.63 -0.30 9.87
C ARG A 6 -56.95 0.90 10.54
N GLY A 7 -57.45 1.38 11.67
CA GLY A 7 -56.83 2.48 12.41
C GLY A 7 -55.68 2.07 13.32
N GLN A 8 -55.65 0.83 13.81
CA GLN A 8 -54.64 0.36 14.76
C GLN A 8 -53.25 0.23 14.11
N ALA A 9 -53.20 -0.30 12.88
CA ALA A 9 -51.94 -0.41 12.13
C ALA A 9 -51.33 0.96 11.79
N LEU A 10 -52.16 1.98 11.54
CA LEU A 10 -51.71 3.36 11.33
C LEU A 10 -51.10 3.96 12.60
N VAL A 11 -51.66 3.64 13.78
CA VAL A 11 -51.13 4.11 15.08
C VAL A 11 -49.81 3.41 15.41
N GLU A 12 -49.71 2.10 15.16
CA GLU A 12 -48.47 1.34 15.38
C GLU A 12 -47.34 1.85 14.47
N LEU A 13 -47.64 2.08 13.18
CA LEU A 13 -46.69 2.69 12.26
C LEU A 13 -46.29 4.11 12.72
N ALA A 14 -47.24 4.93 13.17
CA ALA A 14 -46.96 6.29 13.64
C ALA A 14 -46.03 6.33 14.87
N LEU A 15 -46.06 5.30 15.72
CA LEU A 15 -45.17 5.19 16.88
C LEU A 15 -43.80 4.59 16.54
N VAL A 16 -43.75 3.63 15.62
CA VAL A 16 -42.48 2.98 15.22
C VAL A 16 -41.68 3.85 14.25
N THR A 17 -42.35 4.56 13.34
CA THR A 17 -41.69 5.42 12.33
C THR A 17 -40.69 6.42 12.91
N PRO A 18 -40.99 7.22 13.96
CA PRO A 18 -40.01 8.15 14.49
C PRO A 18 -38.77 7.46 15.08
N ILE A 19 -38.95 6.31 15.75
CA ILE A 19 -37.83 5.52 16.27
C ILE A 19 -37.00 4.95 15.12
N LEU A 20 -37.66 4.39 14.11
CA LEU A 20 -37.02 3.86 12.92
C LEU A 20 -36.23 4.96 12.18
N LEU A 21 -36.79 6.17 12.05
CA LEU A 21 -36.11 7.31 11.42
C LEU A 21 -34.86 7.72 12.19
N VAL A 22 -34.92 7.79 13.52
CA VAL A 22 -33.75 8.09 14.36
C VAL A 22 -32.65 7.04 14.16
N LEU A 23 -33.02 5.75 14.11
CA LEU A 23 -32.06 4.66 13.87
C LEU A 23 -31.43 4.73 12.47
N LEU A 24 -32.23 4.98 11.43
CA LEU A 24 -31.73 5.12 10.06
C LEU A 24 -30.81 6.33 9.91
N LEU A 25 -31.19 7.47 10.48
CA LEU A 25 -30.38 8.69 10.47
C LEU A 25 -29.04 8.48 11.20
N GLY A 26 -29.06 7.80 12.35
CA GLY A 26 -27.84 7.42 13.07
C GLY A 26 -26.95 6.47 12.26
N ALA A 27 -27.54 5.49 11.58
CA ALA A 27 -26.81 4.56 10.72
C ALA A 27 -26.15 5.27 9.51
N VAL A 28 -26.83 6.26 8.92
CA VAL A 28 -26.27 7.07 7.82
C VAL A 28 -25.04 7.86 8.28
N ASP A 29 -25.11 8.53 9.43
CA ASP A 29 -23.96 9.26 9.96
C ASP A 29 -22.81 8.32 10.35
N LEU A 30 -23.10 7.17 10.97
CA LEU A 30 -22.07 6.17 11.30
C LEU A 30 -21.37 5.62 10.04
N GLY A 31 -22.12 5.33 8.99
CA GLY A 31 -21.57 4.86 7.71
C GLY A 31 -20.65 5.91 7.08
N ARG A 32 -21.05 7.19 7.10
CA ARG A 32 -20.23 8.29 6.59
C ARG A 32 -18.99 8.55 7.44
N LEU A 33 -19.07 8.40 8.77
CA LEU A 33 -17.92 8.49 9.67
C LEU A 33 -16.88 7.39 9.39
N PHE A 34 -17.33 6.16 9.16
CA PHE A 34 -16.43 5.05 8.83
C PHE A 34 -15.75 5.25 7.47
N TYR A 35 -16.51 5.68 6.46
CA TYR A 35 -15.97 6.08 5.15
C TYR A 35 -14.92 7.19 5.30
N ALA A 36 -15.19 8.19 6.15
CA ALA A 36 -14.28 9.28 6.42
C ALA A 36 -12.94 8.78 6.98
N GLN A 37 -12.98 7.91 8.01
CA GLN A 37 -11.78 7.34 8.61
C GLN A 37 -10.92 6.55 7.61
N ILE A 38 -11.55 5.76 6.72
CA ILE A 38 -10.83 5.05 5.66
C ILE A 38 -10.16 6.03 4.70
N THR A 39 -10.88 7.08 4.30
CA THR A 39 -10.36 8.09 3.37
C THR A 39 -9.12 8.80 3.93
N VAL A 40 -9.16 9.21 5.21
CA VAL A 40 -8.01 9.88 5.86
C VAL A 40 -6.83 8.91 6.03
N THR A 41 -7.11 7.65 6.36
CA THR A 41 -6.06 6.61 6.47
C THR A 41 -5.37 6.39 5.12
N ASN A 42 -6.14 6.32 4.03
CA ASN A 42 -5.61 6.19 2.69
C ASN A 42 -4.80 7.43 2.27
N ALA A 43 -5.31 8.64 2.58
CA ALA A 43 -4.60 9.90 2.35
C ALA A 43 -3.22 9.92 3.01
N ALA A 44 -3.14 9.49 4.28
CA ALA A 44 -1.86 9.40 4.99
C ALA A 44 -0.90 8.39 4.32
N ARG A 45 -1.40 7.22 3.93
CA ARG A 45 -0.61 6.18 3.24
C ARG A 45 -0.06 6.66 1.90
N GLU A 46 -0.90 7.30 1.10
CA GLU A 46 -0.51 7.82 -0.22
C GLU A 46 0.49 8.97 -0.08
N GLY A 47 0.26 9.88 0.88
CA GLY A 47 1.23 10.92 1.23
C GLY A 47 2.58 10.35 1.66
N ALA A 48 2.59 9.32 2.52
CA ALA A 48 3.82 8.66 2.97
C ALA A 48 4.55 7.93 1.82
N MET A 49 3.81 7.31 0.90
CA MET A 49 4.38 6.66 -0.28
C MET A 49 5.11 7.66 -1.18
N VAL A 50 4.49 8.81 -1.46
CA VAL A 50 5.14 9.87 -2.25
C VAL A 50 6.32 10.46 -1.49
N ALA A 51 6.18 10.72 -0.19
CA ALA A 51 7.24 11.27 0.63
C ALA A 51 8.47 10.34 0.74
N ALA A 52 8.27 9.01 0.66
CA ALA A 52 9.35 8.04 0.62
C ALA A 52 10.21 8.18 -0.65
N ILE A 53 9.61 8.58 -1.78
CA ILE A 53 10.30 8.72 -3.07
C ILE A 53 10.85 10.14 -3.23
N THR A 54 10.12 11.16 -2.80
CA THR A 54 10.50 12.58 -2.91
C THR A 54 10.35 13.33 -1.59
N PRO A 55 11.18 13.03 -0.57
CA PRO A 55 11.03 13.65 0.75
C PRO A 55 11.26 15.17 0.75
N GLY A 56 11.92 15.71 -0.28
CA GLY A 56 12.11 17.16 -0.46
C GLY A 56 10.93 17.89 -1.11
N SER A 57 9.90 17.19 -1.60
CA SER A 57 8.72 17.80 -2.25
C SER A 57 7.57 17.99 -1.25
N PHE A 58 7.89 18.47 -0.05
CA PHE A 58 6.92 18.82 0.97
C PHE A 58 7.19 20.23 1.49
N SER A 59 6.17 21.06 1.46
CA SER A 59 6.19 22.40 2.04
C SER A 59 4.96 22.58 2.91
N ALA A 60 5.18 22.68 4.22
CA ALA A 60 4.10 22.74 5.21
C ALA A 60 3.17 23.93 4.94
N GLY A 61 1.86 23.67 4.85
CA GLY A 61 0.83 24.68 4.61
C GLY A 61 0.77 25.22 3.18
N ALA A 62 1.70 24.88 2.29
CA ALA A 62 1.63 25.26 0.89
C ALA A 62 0.57 24.43 0.15
N ALA A 63 -0.09 25.01 -0.85
CA ALA A 63 -1.10 24.33 -1.64
C ALA A 63 -0.55 23.08 -2.37
N CYS A 64 -1.46 22.21 -2.83
CA CYS A 64 -1.10 21.09 -3.68
C CYS A 64 -0.45 21.61 -4.99
N ASP A 65 0.81 21.23 -5.20
CA ASP A 65 1.53 21.29 -6.47
C ASP A 65 2.17 19.93 -6.75
N ALA A 66 1.88 19.33 -7.90
CA ALA A 66 2.37 18.00 -8.27
C ALA A 66 3.91 17.92 -8.39
N THR A 67 4.60 19.06 -8.48
CA THR A 67 6.06 19.12 -8.65
C THR A 67 6.75 19.53 -7.35
N SER A 68 6.37 20.66 -6.76
CA SER A 68 7.04 21.22 -5.59
C SER A 68 6.48 20.73 -4.25
N ASN A 69 5.22 20.31 -4.22
CA ASN A 69 4.51 19.89 -3.00
C ASN A 69 3.70 18.59 -3.23
N ALA A 70 4.35 17.62 -3.87
CA ALA A 70 3.72 16.39 -4.32
C ALA A 70 3.13 15.56 -3.16
N VAL A 71 3.73 15.64 -1.96
CA VAL A 71 3.23 14.94 -0.75
C VAL A 71 1.86 15.48 -0.34
N THR A 72 1.70 16.81 -0.30
CA THR A 72 0.40 17.44 -0.02
C THR A 72 -0.60 17.15 -1.12
N CYS A 73 -0.19 17.09 -2.39
CA CYS A 73 -1.10 16.67 -3.47
C CYS A 73 -1.60 15.24 -3.31
N ALA A 74 -0.71 14.32 -2.98
CA ALA A 74 -1.04 12.92 -2.76
C ALA A 74 -2.07 12.77 -1.64
N ALA A 75 -1.82 13.41 -0.49
CA ALA A 75 -2.74 13.37 0.64
C ALA A 75 -4.08 14.08 0.37
N THR A 76 -4.07 15.25 -0.28
CA THR A 76 -5.31 16.03 -0.50
C THR A 76 -6.20 15.47 -1.60
N ARG A 77 -5.65 14.74 -2.59
CA ARG A 77 -6.42 14.13 -3.68
C ARG A 77 -7.33 12.99 -3.22
N GLU A 78 -6.90 12.20 -2.25
CA GLU A 78 -7.71 11.10 -1.70
C GLU A 78 -9.03 11.59 -1.07
N GLY A 79 -9.05 12.81 -0.53
CA GLY A 79 -10.26 13.43 0.01
C GLY A 79 -11.19 14.08 -1.03
N GLN A 80 -10.76 14.27 -2.27
CA GLN A 80 -11.53 15.03 -3.26
C GLN A 80 -12.80 14.28 -3.68
N GLY A 81 -13.93 14.99 -3.69
CA GLY A 81 -15.23 14.43 -4.06
C GLY A 81 -15.88 13.57 -2.97
N GLY A 82 -15.24 13.40 -1.81
CA GLY A 82 -15.78 12.72 -0.65
C GLY A 82 -16.51 13.63 0.35
N PHE A 83 -16.85 13.07 1.50
CA PHE A 83 -17.46 13.80 2.63
C PHE A 83 -16.43 14.35 3.63
N VAL A 84 -15.14 14.12 3.39
CA VAL A 84 -14.03 14.58 4.21
C VAL A 84 -13.31 15.70 3.48
N THR A 85 -12.95 16.73 4.22
CA THR A 85 -12.10 17.81 3.72
C THR A 85 -10.71 17.68 4.33
N VAL A 86 -9.70 17.66 3.46
CA VAL A 86 -8.28 17.69 3.82
C VAL A 86 -7.67 18.86 3.07
N THR A 87 -7.12 19.82 3.80
CA THR A 87 -6.45 20.99 3.23
C THR A 87 -4.94 20.84 3.35
N ALA A 88 -4.21 21.77 2.71
CA ALA A 88 -2.76 21.82 2.83
C ALA A 88 -2.25 22.00 4.27
N ALA A 89 -3.02 22.68 5.12
CA ALA A 89 -2.67 22.90 6.52
C ALA A 89 -2.84 21.63 7.38
N ASP A 90 -3.62 20.68 6.88
CA ASP A 90 -3.94 19.43 7.58
C ASP A 90 -2.94 18.30 7.31
N VAL A 91 -1.94 18.55 6.46
CA VAL A 91 -0.89 17.59 6.13
C VAL A 91 0.39 18.01 6.85
N ALA A 92 0.88 17.14 7.72
CA ALA A 92 2.17 17.29 8.40
C ALA A 92 3.10 16.14 8.01
N MET A 93 4.40 16.41 7.98
CA MET A 93 5.43 15.43 7.69
C MET A 93 6.57 15.57 8.69
N THR A 94 7.04 14.44 9.19
CA THR A 94 8.23 14.35 10.04
C THR A 94 9.16 13.27 9.51
N CYS A 95 10.46 13.44 9.71
CA CYS A 95 11.46 12.46 9.28
C CYS A 95 12.33 12.07 10.46
N ASN A 96 12.82 10.83 10.44
CA ASN A 96 13.73 10.32 11.46
C ASN A 96 14.84 9.49 10.80
N PRO A 97 16.14 9.79 11.04
CA PRO A 97 16.67 10.99 11.69
C PRO A 97 16.60 12.26 10.84
N SER A 98 16.44 12.15 9.52
CA SER A 98 16.39 13.30 8.61
C SER A 98 15.59 12.99 7.35
N CYS A 99 15.18 14.03 6.60
CA CYS A 99 14.53 13.86 5.30
C CYS A 99 15.54 13.66 4.14
N ALA A 100 16.80 13.33 4.45
CA ALA A 100 17.79 13.04 3.42
C ALA A 100 17.42 11.74 2.69
N ARG A 101 17.74 11.66 1.40
CA ARG A 101 17.58 10.44 0.58
C ARG A 101 18.67 9.43 0.92
N THR A 102 18.57 8.84 2.11
CA THR A 102 19.52 7.87 2.64
C THR A 102 18.76 6.69 3.22
N TYR A 103 19.25 5.47 2.97
CA TYR A 103 18.70 4.27 3.58
C TYR A 103 18.67 4.37 5.11
N GLY A 104 17.61 3.83 5.71
CA GLY A 104 17.39 3.87 7.16
C GLY A 104 16.73 5.16 7.67
N ASN A 105 16.57 6.18 6.83
CA ASN A 105 15.69 7.31 7.15
C ASN A 105 14.24 6.91 6.91
N THR A 106 13.37 7.22 7.86
CA THR A 106 11.92 7.05 7.73
C THR A 106 11.23 8.41 7.62
N VAL A 107 10.10 8.42 6.91
CA VAL A 107 9.20 9.55 6.83
C VAL A 107 7.84 9.15 7.38
N THR A 108 7.27 9.99 8.23
CA THR A 108 5.92 9.84 8.76
C THR A 108 5.08 11.02 8.30
N VAL A 109 3.99 10.73 7.58
CA VAL A 109 3.01 11.71 7.13
C VAL A 109 1.76 11.58 7.99
N THR A 110 1.36 12.68 8.61
CA THR A 110 0.13 12.80 9.39
C THR A 110 -0.87 13.61 8.59
N VAL A 111 -2.10 13.11 8.50
CA VAL A 111 -3.20 13.79 7.81
C VAL A 111 -4.36 13.94 8.79
N THR A 112 -4.84 15.18 8.91
CA THR A 112 -6.05 15.52 9.63
C THR A 112 -7.21 15.66 8.63
N GLY A 113 -8.26 14.88 8.78
CA GLY A 113 -9.48 15.02 8.00
C GLY A 113 -10.58 15.68 8.78
N HIS A 114 -11.27 16.65 8.18
CA HIS A 114 -12.44 17.32 8.76
C HIS A 114 -13.72 16.76 8.13
N PHE A 115 -14.63 16.30 8.97
CA PHE A 115 -15.90 15.71 8.57
C PHE A 115 -17.07 16.39 9.28
N GLN A 116 -18.18 16.60 8.56
CA GLN A 116 -19.40 17.16 9.12
C GLN A 116 -20.53 16.14 9.16
N LEU A 117 -21.06 15.92 10.36
CA LEU A 117 -22.24 15.11 10.62
C LEU A 117 -23.47 15.72 9.94
N LEU A 118 -24.30 14.88 9.33
CA LEU A 118 -25.53 15.32 8.69
C LEU A 118 -26.61 15.60 9.73
N THR A 119 -26.67 14.80 10.79
CA THR A 119 -27.77 14.83 11.75
C THR A 119 -27.30 15.27 13.13
N PRO A 120 -28.13 16.01 13.88
CA PRO A 120 -27.79 16.46 15.22
C PRO A 120 -27.80 15.35 16.27
N LEU A 121 -28.28 14.15 15.91
CA LEU A 121 -28.39 13.01 16.83
C LEU A 121 -27.04 12.61 17.42
N MET A 122 -25.97 12.74 16.64
CA MET A 122 -24.62 12.37 17.06
C MET A 122 -23.85 13.52 17.74
N TRP A 123 -24.34 14.76 17.68
CA TRP A 123 -23.62 15.93 18.22
C TRP A 123 -23.41 15.87 19.72
N ILE A 124 -24.31 15.22 20.46
CA ILE A 124 -24.17 15.01 21.91
C ILE A 124 -22.96 14.13 22.24
N PHE A 125 -22.59 13.20 21.36
CA PHE A 125 -21.47 12.30 21.55
C PHE A 125 -20.16 12.88 21.03
N THR A 126 -20.23 13.72 19.99
CA THR A 126 -19.04 14.31 19.34
C THR A 126 -18.71 15.72 19.83
N GLY A 127 -19.57 16.34 20.64
CA GLY A 127 -19.40 17.72 21.10
C GLY A 127 -19.69 18.78 20.03
N GLY A 128 -20.30 18.40 18.89
CA GLY A 128 -20.65 19.31 17.81
C GLY A 128 -20.79 18.61 16.45
N PRO A 129 -21.13 19.38 15.39
CA PRO A 129 -21.31 18.84 14.04
C PRO A 129 -20.00 18.45 13.35
N ASN A 130 -18.87 19.00 13.78
CA ASN A 130 -17.56 18.79 13.16
C ASN A 130 -16.78 17.73 13.94
N VAL A 131 -16.24 16.76 13.23
CA VAL A 131 -15.39 15.69 13.75
C VAL A 131 -14.09 15.71 12.97
N THR A 132 -12.97 15.63 13.69
CA THR A 132 -11.63 15.53 13.10
C THR A 132 -11.09 14.12 13.26
N PHE A 133 -10.37 13.66 12.24
CA PHE A 133 -9.69 12.37 12.24
C PHE A 133 -8.21 12.59 12.00
N ASP A 134 -7.37 12.16 12.94
CA ASP A 134 -5.92 12.21 12.79
C ASP A 134 -5.40 10.81 12.52
N THR A 135 -4.72 10.64 11.38
CA THR A 135 -4.05 9.38 11.06
C THR A 135 -2.64 9.65 10.58
N ALA A 136 -1.74 8.71 10.85
CA ALA A 136 -0.36 8.79 10.41
C ALA A 136 0.03 7.50 9.69
N ALA A 137 0.86 7.64 8.66
CA ALA A 137 1.50 6.53 7.99
C ALA A 137 3.00 6.78 7.88
N THR A 138 3.79 5.72 8.07
CA THR A 138 5.25 5.77 8.02
C THR A 138 5.75 4.92 6.87
N ALA A 139 6.74 5.43 6.14
CA ALA A 139 7.41 4.74 5.04
C ALA A 139 8.93 4.97 5.11
N ASP A 140 9.69 4.02 4.57
CA ASP A 140 11.15 4.14 4.46
C ASP A 140 11.52 4.96 3.22
N ILE A 141 12.47 5.89 3.36
CA ILE A 141 12.92 6.70 2.22
C ILE A 141 13.72 5.82 1.25
N ILE A 142 13.21 5.72 0.02
CA ILE A 142 13.80 4.91 -1.04
C ILE A 142 14.72 5.79 -1.89
N VAL A 143 15.96 5.34 -2.09
CA VAL A 143 16.85 5.97 -3.05
C VAL A 143 16.52 5.42 -4.43
N THR A 144 15.80 6.18 -5.24
CA THR A 144 15.89 6.03 -6.69
C THR A 144 17.24 6.60 -7.11
N PRO A 145 18.12 5.83 -7.79
CA PRO A 145 19.34 6.38 -8.36
C PRO A 145 18.96 7.59 -9.21
N ALA A 146 19.59 8.75 -8.97
CA ALA A 146 19.44 9.88 -9.86
C ALA A 146 19.76 9.39 -11.27
N ALA A 147 18.82 9.52 -12.20
CA ALA A 147 19.03 9.13 -13.57
C ALA A 147 20.22 9.93 -14.11
N ALA A 148 21.41 9.32 -14.13
CA ALA A 148 22.51 9.82 -14.92
C ALA A 148 21.98 9.89 -16.35
N GLY A 149 21.97 11.08 -16.96
CA GLY A 149 21.28 11.35 -18.22
C GLY A 149 21.59 10.29 -19.26
N VAL A 150 20.65 9.37 -19.47
CA VAL A 150 20.69 8.43 -20.58
C VAL A 150 20.06 9.14 -21.78
N PRO A 151 20.75 9.29 -22.92
CA PRO A 151 20.16 9.83 -24.13
C PRO A 151 18.94 8.98 -24.55
N PRO A 152 17.92 9.58 -25.21
CA PRO A 152 16.67 8.87 -25.50
C PRO A 152 16.95 7.60 -26.32
N THR A 153 16.65 6.45 -25.73
CA THR A 153 16.67 5.16 -26.45
C THR A 153 15.53 5.15 -27.46
N PRO A 154 15.76 4.73 -28.72
CA PRO A 154 14.72 4.71 -29.74
C PRO A 154 13.56 3.80 -29.32
N THR A 155 12.34 4.29 -29.55
CA THR A 155 11.07 3.62 -29.28
C THR A 155 11.04 2.19 -29.85
N PRO A 156 10.84 1.14 -29.03
CA PRO A 156 10.62 -0.19 -29.56
C PRO A 156 9.23 -0.28 -30.22
N SER A 157 9.22 -0.81 -31.44
CA SER A 157 8.05 -1.19 -32.23
C SER A 157 7.14 -2.17 -31.45
N PRO A 158 5.81 -2.11 -31.59
CA PRO A 158 4.89 -2.99 -30.85
C PRO A 158 5.10 -4.46 -31.24
N SER A 159 5.38 -5.30 -30.24
CA SER A 159 5.34 -6.77 -30.35
C SER A 159 3.90 -7.26 -30.14
N PRO A 160 3.42 -8.27 -30.91
CA PRO A 160 2.01 -8.64 -30.93
C PRO A 160 1.50 -9.24 -29.63
N THR A 161 0.29 -8.83 -29.28
CA THR A 161 -0.55 -9.32 -28.17
C THR A 161 -0.78 -10.83 -28.24
N PRO A 162 -0.51 -11.62 -27.18
CA PRO A 162 -1.02 -12.97 -27.10
C PRO A 162 -2.53 -12.97 -26.80
N THR A 163 -3.24 -13.76 -27.61
CA THR A 163 -4.68 -14.06 -27.55
C THR A 163 -5.07 -14.73 -26.22
N PRO A 164 -6.24 -14.41 -25.63
CA PRO A 164 -6.72 -15.09 -24.43
C PRO A 164 -7.24 -16.50 -24.77
N THR A 165 -6.75 -17.50 -24.05
CA THR A 165 -7.34 -18.85 -23.99
C THR A 165 -8.63 -18.80 -23.15
N PRO A 166 -9.77 -19.33 -23.63
CA PRO A 166 -10.96 -19.52 -22.81
C PRO A 166 -10.86 -20.80 -21.98
N ASP A 167 -11.21 -20.74 -20.70
CA ASP A 167 -11.48 -21.93 -19.87
C ASP A 167 -12.96 -21.90 -19.42
N PRO A 168 -13.72 -23.02 -19.52
CA PRO A 168 -15.16 -22.99 -19.38
C PRO A 168 -15.65 -23.33 -17.96
N SER A 169 -16.68 -22.57 -17.57
CA SER A 169 -17.93 -23.00 -16.92
C SER A 169 -17.94 -23.75 -15.57
N ALA A 170 -18.46 -23.00 -14.59
CA ALA A 170 -19.36 -23.35 -13.48
C ALA A 170 -19.64 -24.82 -13.09
N SER A 171 -19.56 -25.08 -11.79
CA SER A 171 -20.44 -26.04 -11.10
C SER A 171 -20.88 -25.49 -9.74
N SER A 172 -22.19 -25.49 -9.52
CA SER A 172 -22.92 -25.06 -8.33
C SER A 172 -23.36 -26.27 -7.49
N SER A 173 -23.24 -26.20 -6.16
CA SER A 173 -24.29 -26.68 -5.24
C SER A 173 -24.04 -26.20 -3.80
N PRO A 174 -25.08 -25.79 -3.04
CA PRO A 174 -24.98 -25.38 -1.64
C PRO A 174 -25.18 -26.58 -0.70
N SER A 175 -24.65 -26.51 0.54
CA SER A 175 -25.39 -26.85 1.78
C SER A 175 -24.50 -26.84 3.04
N ALA A 176 -25.11 -26.32 4.12
CA ALA A 176 -24.88 -26.53 5.56
C ALA A 176 -23.72 -25.83 6.31
N SER A 177 -24.13 -24.91 7.18
CA SER A 177 -23.50 -24.47 8.44
C SER A 177 -24.46 -24.86 9.58
N PRO A 178 -24.08 -25.03 10.87
CA PRO A 178 -22.79 -24.74 11.52
C PRO A 178 -22.21 -25.89 12.40
N SER A 179 -20.91 -25.83 12.66
CA SER A 179 -20.33 -26.35 13.91
C SER A 179 -19.20 -25.41 14.34
N ALA A 180 -19.30 -24.88 15.55
CA ALA A 180 -18.30 -23.96 16.10
C ALA A 180 -16.96 -24.69 16.27
N SER A 181 -16.02 -24.39 15.38
CA SER A 181 -14.63 -24.81 15.47
C SER A 181 -13.88 -23.84 16.40
N PRO A 182 -12.95 -24.30 17.27
CA PRO A 182 -12.15 -23.40 18.10
C PRO A 182 -11.42 -22.40 17.20
N THR A 183 -11.54 -21.11 17.52
CA THR A 183 -10.87 -20.01 16.84
C THR A 183 -9.39 -20.34 16.68
N PRO A 184 -8.84 -20.49 15.46
CA PRO A 184 -7.41 -20.65 15.30
C PRO A 184 -6.75 -19.40 15.84
N THR A 185 -5.82 -19.59 16.79
CA THR A 185 -4.89 -18.56 17.22
C THR A 185 -4.30 -17.91 15.96
N PRO A 186 -4.28 -16.57 15.82
CA PRO A 186 -3.76 -15.94 14.60
C PRO A 186 -2.33 -16.41 14.39
N SER A 187 -2.11 -17.16 13.31
CA SER A 187 -0.77 -17.48 12.85
C SER A 187 -0.08 -16.14 12.53
N PRO A 188 1.17 -15.90 12.97
CA PRO A 188 1.85 -14.65 12.70
C PRO A 188 1.93 -14.45 11.18
N THR A 189 1.13 -13.54 10.65
CA THR A 189 1.20 -13.15 9.24
C THR A 189 2.47 -12.35 9.03
N CYS A 190 3.48 -12.97 8.40
CA CYS A 190 4.68 -12.25 7.99
C CYS A 190 4.34 -11.26 6.89
N SER A 191 4.71 -9.99 7.09
CA SER A 191 4.65 -8.98 6.04
C SER A 191 5.59 -9.36 4.89
N PRO A 192 5.20 -9.17 3.62
CA PRO A 192 6.06 -9.49 2.48
C PRO A 192 7.40 -8.73 2.54
N PRO A 193 8.53 -9.40 2.26
CA PRO A 193 9.86 -8.80 2.26
C PRO A 193 10.07 -7.92 1.01
N PHE A 194 10.97 -6.95 1.12
CA PHE A 194 11.54 -6.28 -0.05
C PHE A 194 12.63 -7.18 -0.65
N VAL A 195 12.60 -7.38 -1.96
CA VAL A 195 13.61 -8.17 -2.68
C VAL A 195 14.29 -7.28 -3.70
N GLY A 196 15.62 -7.26 -3.67
CA GLY A 196 16.42 -6.46 -4.59
C GLY A 196 17.90 -6.82 -4.53
N PHE A 197 18.64 -6.39 -5.55
CA PHE A 197 20.09 -6.54 -5.57
C PHE A 197 20.79 -5.41 -6.31
N THR A 198 22.09 -5.29 -6.05
CA THR A 198 23.03 -4.46 -6.80
C THR A 198 24.05 -5.34 -7.52
N VAL A 199 24.56 -4.87 -8.64
CA VAL A 199 25.59 -5.55 -9.43
C VAL A 199 26.74 -4.59 -9.71
N SER A 200 27.97 -5.06 -9.56
CA SER A 200 29.18 -4.33 -9.92
C SER A 200 30.05 -5.17 -10.85
N VAL A 201 30.37 -4.63 -12.03
CA VAL A 201 31.16 -5.33 -13.05
C VAL A 201 32.59 -4.82 -13.01
N SER A 202 33.55 -5.73 -12.87
CA SER A 202 34.97 -5.40 -12.76
C SER A 202 35.68 -5.46 -14.11
N GLY A 203 35.72 -4.33 -14.84
CA GLY A 203 36.44 -4.19 -16.12
C GLY A 203 35.99 -5.17 -17.21
N ASN A 204 36.85 -5.42 -18.22
CA ASN A 204 36.59 -6.34 -19.35
C ASN A 204 36.66 -7.84 -18.98
N SER A 205 36.53 -8.21 -17.69
CA SER A 205 36.74 -9.59 -17.23
C SER A 205 35.48 -10.46 -17.23
N HIS A 206 34.34 -9.96 -17.74
CA HIS A 206 33.03 -10.61 -17.70
C HIS A 206 32.62 -11.05 -16.28
N ARG A 207 33.20 -10.39 -15.26
CA ARG A 207 33.11 -10.79 -13.85
C ARG A 207 32.25 -9.77 -13.11
N ALA A 208 31.09 -10.22 -12.65
CA ALA A 208 30.07 -9.43 -11.97
C ALA A 208 29.92 -9.89 -10.52
N THR A 209 30.00 -8.94 -9.60
CA THR A 209 29.71 -9.16 -8.18
C THR A 209 28.28 -8.72 -7.91
N PHE A 210 27.47 -9.65 -7.42
CA PHE A 210 26.09 -9.45 -7.04
C PHE A 210 25.97 -9.35 -5.53
N THR A 211 25.22 -8.36 -5.05
CA THR A 211 24.99 -8.14 -3.63
C THR A 211 23.51 -7.91 -3.39
N SER A 212 22.89 -8.77 -2.57
CA SER A 212 21.49 -8.65 -2.15
C SER A 212 21.29 -7.40 -1.31
N THR A 213 20.20 -6.68 -1.57
CA THR A 213 19.71 -5.54 -0.77
C THR A 213 18.33 -5.83 -0.18
N SER A 214 18.00 -7.12 -0.04
CA SER A 214 16.67 -7.58 0.39
C SER A 214 16.47 -7.41 1.90
N SER A 215 15.25 -7.16 2.34
CA SER A 215 14.87 -6.99 3.76
C SER A 215 13.53 -7.70 4.07
N PRO A 216 13.24 -8.12 5.32
CA PRO A 216 14.04 -7.94 6.52
C PRO A 216 15.14 -9.01 6.67
N THR A 217 16.31 -8.61 7.18
CA THR A 217 17.44 -9.51 7.47
C THR A 217 17.48 -10.02 8.91
N THR A 218 16.57 -9.53 9.77
CA THR A 218 16.53 -9.83 11.21
C THR A 218 15.08 -9.92 11.68
N GLY A 219 14.82 -10.75 12.71
CA GLY A 219 13.50 -10.86 13.36
C GLY A 219 12.69 -12.09 12.92
N GLY A 220 11.44 -12.18 13.36
CA GLY A 220 10.58 -13.36 13.18
C GLY A 220 10.20 -13.68 11.72
N CYS A 221 10.39 -12.74 10.80
CA CYS A 221 10.13 -12.90 9.36
C CYS A 221 11.39 -12.69 8.51
N GLN A 222 12.57 -12.86 9.10
CA GLN A 222 13.85 -12.70 8.40
C GLN A 222 13.98 -13.65 7.20
N ILE A 223 14.73 -13.21 6.21
CA ILE A 223 15.11 -14.03 5.06
C ILE A 223 16.00 -15.19 5.53
N SER A 224 15.59 -16.41 5.22
CA SER A 224 16.27 -17.65 5.61
C SER A 224 17.04 -18.30 4.46
N TYR A 225 16.78 -17.91 3.21
CA TYR A 225 17.40 -18.51 2.03
C TYR A 225 17.50 -17.52 0.87
N TYR A 226 18.62 -17.58 0.14
CA TYR A 226 18.86 -16.83 -1.09
C TYR A 226 19.13 -17.80 -2.24
N ARG A 227 18.58 -17.49 -3.43
CA ARG A 227 18.85 -18.18 -4.69
C ARG A 227 19.06 -17.15 -5.80
N TRP A 228 20.22 -17.19 -6.42
CA TRP A 228 20.60 -16.42 -7.58
C TRP A 228 20.52 -17.30 -8.82
N ASP A 229 19.91 -16.77 -9.86
CA ASP A 229 19.92 -17.30 -11.21
C ASP A 229 20.56 -16.25 -12.10
N PHE A 230 21.70 -16.55 -12.72
CA PHE A 230 22.50 -15.54 -13.43
C PHE A 230 22.05 -15.32 -14.88
N GLY A 231 21.05 -16.06 -15.35
CA GLY A 231 20.51 -15.92 -16.71
C GLY A 231 21.31 -16.63 -17.80
N ASP A 232 22.38 -17.34 -17.45
CA ASP A 232 23.21 -18.16 -18.34
C ASP A 232 23.16 -19.66 -18.02
N GLY A 233 22.23 -20.06 -17.14
CA GLY A 233 22.04 -21.44 -16.69
C GLY A 233 22.78 -21.79 -15.40
N GLU A 234 23.65 -20.92 -14.91
CA GLU A 234 24.35 -21.08 -13.63
C GLU A 234 23.54 -20.45 -12.48
N ILE A 235 23.64 -21.07 -11.30
CA ILE A 235 22.93 -20.65 -10.09
C ILE A 235 23.85 -20.63 -8.87
N ALA A 236 23.54 -19.77 -7.90
CA ALA A 236 24.15 -19.81 -6.57
C ALA A 236 23.05 -19.75 -5.50
N ALA A 237 23.06 -20.65 -4.52
CA ALA A 237 21.99 -20.68 -3.52
C ALA A 237 22.49 -21.13 -2.13
N GLY A 238 21.86 -20.61 -1.09
CA GLY A 238 22.18 -20.93 0.30
C GLY A 238 21.67 -19.89 1.29
N ASN A 239 21.75 -20.21 2.57
CA ASN A 239 21.22 -19.38 3.66
C ASN A 239 22.02 -18.08 3.85
N ASP A 240 23.32 -18.11 3.55
CA ASP A 240 24.25 -16.98 3.74
C ASP A 240 24.79 -16.40 2.41
N VAL A 241 24.16 -16.72 1.28
CA VAL A 241 24.58 -16.27 -0.06
C VAL A 241 24.03 -14.87 -0.36
N THR A 242 24.42 -13.91 0.47
CA THR A 242 24.01 -12.50 0.37
C THR A 242 24.84 -11.72 -0.65
N SER A 243 26.09 -12.14 -0.90
CA SER A 243 26.95 -11.60 -1.95
C SER A 243 27.69 -12.74 -2.65
N THR A 244 27.71 -12.72 -3.98
CA THR A 244 28.36 -13.75 -4.81
C THR A 244 28.99 -13.14 -6.04
N VAL A 245 30.04 -13.78 -6.56
CA VAL A 245 30.70 -13.35 -7.78
C VAL A 245 30.50 -14.39 -8.86
N HIS A 246 29.97 -13.96 -10.00
CA HIS A 246 29.80 -14.79 -11.18
C HIS A 246 30.70 -14.29 -12.32
N ARG A 247 31.12 -15.22 -13.18
CA ARG A 247 31.91 -14.89 -14.36
C ARG A 247 31.25 -15.48 -15.60
N TYR A 248 30.77 -14.60 -16.47
CA TYR A 248 30.12 -14.96 -17.71
C TYR A 248 31.15 -15.45 -18.74
N ALA A 249 30.76 -16.44 -19.54
CA ALA A 249 31.63 -17.01 -20.58
C ALA A 249 31.80 -16.07 -21.79
N ASN A 250 30.76 -15.29 -22.10
CA ASN A 250 30.72 -14.36 -23.23
C ASN A 250 30.24 -12.99 -22.78
N GLY A 251 30.55 -11.97 -23.58
CA GLY A 251 30.00 -10.63 -23.40
C GLY A 251 28.54 -10.57 -23.81
N GLY A 252 27.69 -9.95 -22.98
CA GLY A 252 26.27 -9.91 -23.28
C GLY A 252 25.40 -9.33 -22.17
N SER A 253 24.11 -9.19 -22.49
CA SER A 253 23.09 -8.81 -21.51
C SER A 253 22.45 -10.08 -20.95
N TYR A 254 22.47 -10.20 -19.63
CA TYR A 254 21.95 -11.36 -18.90
C TYR A 254 20.83 -10.94 -17.95
N THR A 255 19.75 -11.74 -17.92
CA THR A 255 18.62 -11.56 -17.01
C THR A 255 18.88 -12.32 -15.72
N VAL A 256 19.15 -11.60 -14.64
CA VAL A 256 19.49 -12.15 -13.34
C VAL A 256 18.27 -12.12 -12.42
N THR A 257 17.96 -13.25 -11.80
CA THR A 257 16.84 -13.38 -10.86
C THR A 257 17.37 -13.69 -9.46
N LEU A 258 17.07 -12.82 -8.50
CA LEU A 258 17.26 -13.09 -7.08
C LEU A 258 15.93 -13.58 -6.50
N THR A 259 15.95 -14.71 -5.81
CA THR A 259 14.82 -15.26 -5.06
C THR A 259 15.20 -15.40 -3.60
N VAL A 260 14.35 -14.88 -2.71
CA VAL A 260 14.53 -14.98 -1.26
C VAL A 260 13.37 -15.72 -0.62
N THR A 261 13.65 -16.52 0.40
CA THR A 261 12.63 -17.25 1.17
C THR A 261 12.58 -16.72 2.59
N THR A 262 11.37 -16.51 3.09
CA THR A 262 11.04 -16.13 4.47
C THR A 262 10.03 -17.14 5.04
N PRO A 263 9.77 -17.14 6.35
CA PRO A 263 8.64 -17.88 6.92
C PRO A 263 7.28 -17.53 6.30
N GLY A 264 7.15 -16.34 5.71
CA GLY A 264 5.94 -15.87 5.03
C GLY A 264 5.81 -16.27 3.56
N GLY A 265 6.84 -16.90 2.97
CA GLY A 265 6.84 -17.32 1.57
C GLY A 265 8.10 -16.93 0.80
N THR A 266 8.05 -17.13 -0.51
CA THR A 266 9.16 -16.89 -1.44
C THR A 266 8.85 -15.73 -2.37
N PHE A 267 9.84 -14.86 -2.57
CA PHE A 267 9.70 -13.61 -3.32
C PHE A 267 10.90 -13.43 -4.24
N SER A 268 10.68 -12.86 -5.44
CA SER A 268 11.72 -12.75 -6.47
C SER A 268 11.83 -11.34 -7.04
N TYR A 269 13.04 -10.95 -7.42
CA TYR A 269 13.36 -9.72 -8.13
C TYR A 269 14.23 -10.02 -9.35
N VAL A 270 13.89 -9.40 -10.48
CA VAL A 270 14.58 -9.59 -11.76
C VAL A 270 15.30 -8.30 -12.14
N GLY A 271 16.57 -8.41 -12.53
CA GLY A 271 17.38 -7.32 -13.05
C GLY A 271 18.21 -7.77 -14.25
N THR A 272 18.79 -6.81 -14.97
CA THR A 272 19.68 -7.09 -16.11
C THR A 272 21.11 -6.65 -15.80
N VAL A 273 22.08 -7.44 -16.22
CA VAL A 273 23.51 -7.08 -16.17
C VAL A 273 24.09 -7.15 -17.58
N ASN A 274 24.93 -6.18 -17.92
CA ASN A 274 25.80 -6.26 -19.10
C ASN A 274 27.18 -6.67 -18.60
N ALA A 275 27.62 -7.87 -18.95
CA ALA A 275 28.90 -8.44 -18.53
C ALA A 275 29.85 -8.60 -19.72
#